data_AF-A0A1I4GEH5-F1
#
_entry.id   AF-A0A1I4GEH5-F1
#
_cell.length_a   1.000
_cell.length_b   1.000
_cell.length_c   1.000
_cell.angle_alpha   90.00
_cell.angle_beta   90.00
_cell.angle_gamma   90.00
#
_symmetry.space_group_name_H-M   'P 1'
#
loop_
_entity.id
_entity.type
_entity.pdbx_description
1 polymer ?
#
loop_
_entity_poly.entity_id
_entity_poly.type
_entity_poly.pdbx_seq_one_letter_code
_entity_poly.pdbx_strand_id
1 'polypeptide(L)'
;MVDASATDRAVEAFSLLGDDTRLAILRTLWDAEDPLSFGDLRERVGVRDSGRFNYHLKKLDERFVRKTDEGYELRFAGRRVIGALLEGTYDQADDAEPIPVDGPCLECGAALTYRYEDEIASVSCDEGHDMLKTGVPPGIFAGRDDETLPRVFERYIRRQSEWTKSGFCPNCSGPTSAQVGESELWDRTDYTVVTFTCERCGQTLHSDVAAALLDHPDLVAFAREHGVGVRETPIWELTLLHDAETTVTTDPFRAAVTFRLDGDERTLVVDEAFSVVDVT
;
A
#
# COMPACT_ATOMS: atom_id res chain seq x y z
N MET A 1 -2.97 -7.32 -20.43
CA MET A 1 -3.50 -8.68 -20.70
C MET A 1 -2.51 -9.70 -20.19
N VAL A 2 -2.89 -10.54 -19.23
CA VAL A 2 -2.01 -11.59 -18.69
C VAL A 2 -1.93 -12.72 -19.73
N ASP A 3 -0.72 -13.13 -20.10
CA ASP A 3 -0.46 -14.24 -21.04
C ASP A 3 -1.16 -15.54 -20.57
N ALA A 4 -1.84 -16.24 -21.48
CA ALA A 4 -2.56 -17.48 -21.17
C ALA A 4 -1.64 -18.55 -20.55
N SER A 5 -0.36 -18.62 -20.96
CA SER A 5 0.60 -19.56 -20.35
C SER A 5 0.97 -19.19 -18.92
N ALA A 6 0.96 -17.89 -18.59
CA ALA A 6 1.17 -17.41 -17.22
C ALA A 6 -0.05 -17.72 -16.34
N THR A 7 -1.26 -17.65 -16.90
CA THR A 7 -2.51 -18.03 -16.24
C THR A 7 -2.54 -19.53 -15.90
N ASP A 8 -2.19 -20.42 -16.83
CA ASP A 8 -2.19 -21.88 -16.57
C ASP A 8 -1.18 -22.26 -15.47
N ARG A 9 0.03 -21.70 -15.51
CA ARG A 9 1.03 -21.90 -14.44
C ARG A 9 0.59 -21.32 -13.10
N ALA A 10 -0.24 -20.28 -13.09
CA ALA A 10 -0.80 -19.71 -11.87
C ALA A 10 -1.91 -20.60 -11.31
N VAL A 11 -2.83 -21.08 -12.16
CA VAL A 11 -3.92 -22.01 -11.77
C VAL A 11 -3.37 -23.29 -11.17
N GLU A 12 -2.33 -23.86 -11.77
CA GLU A 12 -1.64 -25.02 -11.20
C GLU A 12 -1.06 -24.69 -9.81
N ALA A 13 -0.43 -23.51 -9.65
CA ALA A 13 0.10 -23.06 -8.37
C ALA A 13 -0.96 -22.98 -7.27
N PHE A 14 -2.10 -22.34 -7.55
CA PHE A 14 -3.16 -22.15 -6.57
C PHE A 14 -3.81 -23.49 -6.21
N SER A 15 -3.97 -24.39 -7.19
CA SER A 15 -4.42 -25.77 -6.94
C SER A 15 -3.45 -26.53 -6.02
N LEU A 16 -2.15 -26.18 -6.06
CA LEU A 16 -1.17 -26.72 -5.15
C LEU A 16 -1.23 -26.14 -3.73
N LEU A 17 -1.87 -25.00 -3.52
CA LEU A 17 -1.92 -24.33 -2.21
C LEU A 17 -3.24 -24.56 -1.46
N GLY A 18 -4.31 -24.99 -2.15
CA GLY A 18 -5.60 -25.30 -1.53
C GLY A 18 -5.65 -26.60 -0.70
N ASP A 19 -4.57 -26.96 -0.01
CA ASP A 19 -4.49 -28.16 0.85
C ASP A 19 -3.77 -27.83 2.16
N ASP A 20 -4.42 -28.17 3.27
CA ASP A 20 -4.00 -27.80 4.62
C ASP A 20 -2.60 -28.32 4.97
N THR A 21 -2.24 -29.52 4.50
CA THR A 21 -0.92 -30.09 4.77
C THR A 21 0.18 -29.28 4.09
N ARG A 22 -0.07 -28.82 2.87
CA ARG A 22 0.89 -28.00 2.11
C ARG A 22 1.04 -26.61 2.74
N LEU A 23 -0.04 -25.98 3.19
CA LEU A 23 0.05 -24.71 3.92
C LEU A 23 0.78 -24.89 5.27
N ALA A 24 0.51 -25.97 5.99
CA ALA A 24 1.19 -26.28 7.25
C ALA A 24 2.70 -26.50 7.04
N ILE A 25 3.12 -27.13 5.93
CA ILE A 25 4.54 -27.23 5.54
C ILE A 25 5.16 -25.85 5.36
N LEU A 26 4.52 -24.97 4.57
CA LEU A 26 5.05 -23.64 4.31
C LEU A 26 5.14 -22.79 5.60
N ARG A 27 4.13 -22.87 6.48
CA ARG A 27 4.13 -22.18 7.78
C ARG A 27 5.22 -22.70 8.71
N THR A 28 5.39 -24.03 8.78
CA THR A 28 6.45 -24.64 9.60
C THR A 28 7.85 -24.23 9.13
N LEU A 29 8.05 -24.08 7.82
CA LEU A 29 9.31 -23.58 7.27
C LEU A 29 9.48 -22.06 7.42
N TRP A 30 8.39 -21.30 7.53
CA TRP A 30 8.42 -19.87 7.83
C TRP A 30 8.84 -19.60 9.27
N ASP A 31 8.33 -20.39 10.21
CA ASP A 31 8.63 -20.26 11.64
C ASP A 31 10.01 -20.83 12.02
N ALA A 32 10.71 -21.48 11.08
CA ALA A 32 12.02 -22.06 11.32
C ALA A 32 13.14 -21.05 11.10
N GLU A 33 14.06 -20.95 12.07
CA GLU A 33 15.27 -20.11 11.94
C GLU A 33 16.28 -20.70 10.94
N ASP A 34 16.41 -22.04 10.92
CA ASP A 34 17.33 -22.81 10.07
C ASP A 34 16.59 -23.79 9.16
N PRO A 35 17.19 -24.24 8.04
CA PRO A 35 16.65 -25.31 7.21
C PRO A 35 16.32 -26.57 8.02
N LEU A 36 15.17 -27.19 7.73
CA LEU A 36 14.70 -28.36 8.49
C LEU A 36 14.99 -29.66 7.75
N SER A 37 15.49 -30.68 8.45
CA SER A 37 15.57 -32.02 7.88
C SER A 37 14.17 -32.56 7.53
N PHE A 38 14.09 -33.57 6.67
CA PHE A 38 12.81 -34.21 6.34
C PHE A 38 12.08 -34.72 7.60
N GLY A 39 12.83 -35.29 8.55
CA GLY A 39 12.29 -35.83 9.79
C GLY A 39 11.71 -34.74 10.68
N ASP A 40 12.48 -33.68 10.91
CA ASP A 40 12.08 -32.56 11.78
C ASP A 40 10.89 -31.80 11.18
N LEU A 41 10.91 -31.54 9.87
CA LEU A 41 9.80 -30.88 9.20
C LEU A 41 8.52 -31.72 9.29
N ARG A 42 8.60 -33.04 9.05
CA ARG A 42 7.44 -33.94 9.16
C ARG A 42 6.89 -33.97 10.58
N GLU A 43 7.77 -34.07 11.57
CA GLU A 43 7.43 -34.11 12.98
C GLU A 43 6.70 -32.83 13.40
N ARG A 44 7.25 -31.67 13.06
CA ARG A 44 6.65 -30.36 13.38
C ARG A 44 5.30 -30.13 12.69
N VAL A 45 5.14 -30.58 11.43
CA VAL A 45 3.86 -30.51 10.71
C VAL A 45 2.83 -31.50 11.29
N GLY A 46 3.27 -32.54 12.02
CA GLY A 46 2.39 -33.49 12.70
C GLY A 46 1.82 -34.61 11.80
N VAL A 47 2.41 -34.84 10.62
CA VAL A 47 1.95 -35.89 9.69
C VAL A 47 2.62 -37.22 9.99
N ARG A 48 1.85 -38.20 10.50
CA ARG A 48 2.35 -39.54 10.86
C ARG A 48 2.79 -40.37 9.66
N ASP A 49 2.06 -40.26 8.54
CA ASP A 49 2.36 -41.02 7.32
C ASP A 49 3.47 -40.34 6.52
N SER A 50 4.65 -40.97 6.53
CA SER A 50 5.84 -40.44 5.83
C SER A 50 5.68 -40.42 4.31
N GLY A 51 4.88 -41.30 3.72
CA GLY A 51 4.63 -41.36 2.28
C GLY A 51 3.72 -40.22 1.83
N ARG A 52 2.64 -39.99 2.57
CA ARG A 52 1.73 -38.86 2.39
C ARG A 52 2.47 -37.53 2.57
N PHE A 53 3.25 -37.37 3.63
CA PHE A 53 4.04 -36.16 3.85
C PHE A 53 5.01 -35.90 2.69
N ASN A 54 5.76 -36.92 2.26
CA ASN A 54 6.67 -36.81 1.11
C ASN A 54 5.93 -36.44 -0.18
N TYR A 55 4.71 -36.95 -0.38
CA TYR A 55 3.88 -36.55 -1.51
C TYR A 55 3.57 -35.04 -1.49
N HIS A 56 3.09 -34.49 -0.36
CA HIS A 56 2.79 -33.06 -0.25
C HIS A 56 4.06 -32.19 -0.37
N LEU A 57 5.18 -32.60 0.25
CA LEU A 57 6.45 -31.89 0.16
C LEU A 57 6.97 -31.84 -1.29
N LYS A 58 6.92 -32.96 -2.02
CA LYS A 58 7.32 -33.02 -3.44
C LYS A 58 6.46 -32.12 -4.34
N LYS A 59 5.19 -31.91 -4.00
CA LYS A 59 4.30 -30.99 -4.72
C LYS A 59 4.67 -29.52 -4.52
N LEU A 60 5.39 -29.20 -3.45
CA LEU A 60 5.86 -27.84 -3.14
C LEU A 60 7.29 -27.57 -3.58
N ASP A 61 8.07 -28.63 -3.80
CA ASP A 61 9.48 -28.56 -4.19
C ASP A 61 9.67 -27.79 -5.50
N GLU A 62 10.88 -27.26 -5.69
CA GLU A 62 11.33 -26.42 -6.81
C GLU A 62 10.63 -25.05 -6.97
N ARG A 63 9.37 -24.91 -6.57
CA ARG A 63 8.62 -23.65 -6.69
C ARG A 63 8.54 -22.90 -5.37
N PHE A 64 8.05 -23.54 -4.33
CA PHE A 64 7.79 -22.91 -3.03
C PHE A 64 8.84 -23.28 -1.98
N VAL A 65 9.41 -24.47 -2.11
CA VAL A 65 10.42 -25.03 -1.20
C VAL A 65 11.68 -25.37 -1.99
N ARG A 66 12.83 -25.32 -1.34
CA ARG A 66 14.10 -25.83 -1.86
C ARG A 66 14.70 -26.80 -0.84
N LYS A 67 15.27 -27.90 -1.35
CA LYS A 67 16.18 -28.76 -0.59
C LYS A 67 17.63 -28.29 -0.74
N THR A 68 18.33 -28.13 0.38
CA THR A 68 19.76 -27.86 0.51
C THR A 68 20.45 -29.05 1.19
N ASP A 69 21.77 -28.95 1.41
CA ASP A 69 22.50 -29.96 2.17
C ASP A 69 22.14 -29.94 3.66
N GLU A 70 21.64 -28.80 4.17
CA GLU A 70 21.26 -28.58 5.57
C GLU A 70 19.79 -28.94 5.85
N GLY A 71 18.91 -28.87 4.84
CA GLY A 71 17.50 -29.20 5.02
C GLY A 71 16.59 -28.62 3.94
N TYR A 72 15.32 -28.47 4.28
CA TYR A 72 14.31 -27.81 3.46
C TYR A 72 14.12 -26.37 3.95
N GLU A 73 14.02 -25.43 3.02
CA GLU A 73 13.79 -24.01 3.29
C GLU A 73 12.80 -23.41 2.26
N LEU A 74 12.18 -22.27 2.60
CA LEU A 74 11.29 -21.57 1.68
C LEU A 74 12.06 -20.87 0.56
N ARG A 75 11.60 -21.06 -0.68
CA ARG A 75 11.90 -20.14 -1.79
C ARG A 75 11.12 -18.84 -1.63
N PHE A 76 11.51 -17.81 -2.39
CA PHE A 76 10.82 -16.52 -2.41
C PHE A 76 9.30 -16.65 -2.65
N ALA A 77 8.88 -17.53 -3.56
CA ALA A 77 7.46 -17.76 -3.81
C ALA A 77 6.73 -18.34 -2.58
N GLY A 78 7.36 -19.25 -1.83
CA GLY A 78 6.82 -19.76 -0.57
C GLY A 78 6.69 -18.68 0.50
N ARG A 79 7.70 -17.82 0.62
CA ARG A 79 7.66 -16.64 1.51
C ARG A 79 6.54 -15.67 1.13
N ARG A 80 6.32 -15.43 -0.17
CA ARG A 80 5.23 -14.56 -0.65
C ARG A 80 3.84 -15.13 -0.35
N VAL A 81 3.66 -16.45 -0.46
CA VAL A 81 2.39 -17.10 -0.07
C VAL A 81 2.11 -16.91 1.42
N ILE A 82 3.10 -17.18 2.28
CA ILE A 82 2.92 -16.99 3.72
C ILE A 82 2.71 -15.51 4.06
N GLY A 83 3.46 -14.59 3.44
CA GLY A 83 3.25 -13.16 3.62
C GLY A 83 1.82 -12.73 3.30
N ALA A 84 1.27 -13.16 2.16
CA ALA A 84 -0.11 -12.86 1.78
C ALA A 84 -1.16 -13.46 2.74
N LEU A 85 -0.88 -14.60 3.37
CA LEU A 85 -1.73 -15.16 4.42
C LEU A 85 -1.64 -14.35 5.72
N LEU A 86 -0.44 -13.92 6.10
CA LEU A 86 -0.20 -13.12 7.32
C LEU A 86 -0.70 -11.67 7.19
N GLU A 87 -0.85 -11.16 5.97
CA GLU A 87 -1.56 -9.91 5.68
C GLU A 87 -3.04 -9.97 6.10
N GLY A 88 -3.60 -11.17 6.28
CA GLY A 88 -4.93 -11.39 6.86
C GLY A 88 -6.10 -11.03 5.92
N THR A 89 -5.82 -10.62 4.67
CA THR A 89 -6.82 -10.21 3.67
C THR A 89 -7.85 -11.29 3.31
N TYR A 90 -7.63 -12.54 3.72
CA TYR A 90 -8.50 -13.68 3.44
C TYR A 90 -9.25 -14.19 4.68
N ASP A 91 -8.96 -13.60 5.84
CA ASP A 91 -9.69 -13.82 7.09
C ASP A 91 -10.67 -12.65 7.28
N GLN A 92 -11.79 -12.87 7.99
CA GLN A 92 -12.65 -11.76 8.38
C GLN A 92 -11.91 -10.90 9.40
N ALA A 93 -11.66 -9.64 9.04
CA ALA A 93 -11.18 -8.66 9.99
C ALA A 93 -12.33 -8.19 10.88
N ASP A 94 -12.05 -7.98 12.17
CA ASP A 94 -12.99 -7.27 13.03
C ASP A 94 -12.96 -5.77 12.66
N ASP A 95 -14.13 -5.16 12.56
CA ASP A 95 -14.25 -3.71 12.40
C ASP A 95 -13.62 -3.00 13.60
N ALA A 96 -12.95 -1.87 13.36
CA ALA A 96 -12.46 -1.03 14.44
C ALA A 96 -13.55 -0.07 14.91
N GLU A 97 -13.66 0.12 16.23
CA GLU A 97 -14.47 1.21 16.77
C GLU A 97 -14.00 2.56 16.19
N PRO A 98 -14.91 3.51 15.90
CA PRO A 98 -14.52 4.80 15.34
C PRO A 98 -13.61 5.58 16.28
N ILE A 99 -12.47 6.07 15.77
CA ILE A 99 -11.46 6.77 16.55
C ILE A 99 -11.39 8.24 16.11
N PRO A 100 -11.67 9.21 16.99
CA PRO A 100 -11.43 10.62 16.69
C PRO A 100 -9.95 10.86 16.38
N VAL A 101 -9.66 11.68 15.36
CA VAL A 101 -8.28 12.09 15.07
C VAL A 101 -8.11 13.59 15.26
N ASP A 102 -6.90 14.00 15.60
CA ASP A 102 -6.54 15.40 15.71
C ASP A 102 -6.49 16.07 14.33
N GLY A 103 -6.96 17.30 14.24
CA GLY A 103 -6.97 18.09 13.02
C GLY A 103 -8.37 18.28 12.43
N PRO A 104 -8.61 19.40 11.73
CA PRO A 104 -9.87 19.64 11.06
C PRO A 104 -9.88 18.98 9.67
N CYS A 105 -11.08 18.70 9.17
CA CYS A 105 -11.28 18.46 7.75
C CYS A 105 -10.76 19.67 6.96
N LEU A 106 -9.87 19.42 5.99
CA LEU A 106 -9.28 20.47 5.17
C LEU A 106 -10.26 21.04 4.13
N GLU A 107 -11.51 20.58 4.10
CA GLU A 107 -12.55 21.13 3.23
C GLU A 107 -13.58 21.96 3.99
N CYS A 108 -14.09 21.46 5.12
CA CYS A 108 -15.19 22.11 5.86
C CYS A 108 -14.86 22.51 7.30
N GLY A 109 -13.66 22.16 7.80
CA GLY A 109 -13.26 22.47 9.18
C GLY A 109 -13.85 21.56 10.26
N ALA A 110 -14.72 20.61 9.90
CA ALA A 110 -15.34 19.67 10.85
C ALA A 110 -14.33 18.69 11.47
N ALA A 111 -14.70 18.07 12.58
CA ALA A 111 -13.88 17.03 13.20
C ALA A 111 -13.75 15.79 12.30
N LEU A 112 -12.60 15.14 12.37
CA LEU A 112 -12.29 13.94 11.60
C LEU A 112 -12.37 12.68 12.47
N THR A 113 -12.82 11.59 11.87
CA THR A 113 -12.92 10.27 12.49
C THR A 113 -12.24 9.25 11.59
N TYR A 114 -11.40 8.40 12.20
CA TYR A 114 -10.88 7.20 11.58
C TYR A 114 -11.88 6.05 11.68
N ARG A 115 -12.04 5.29 10.60
CA ARG A 115 -12.85 4.07 10.55
C ARG A 115 -12.08 2.98 9.81
N TYR A 116 -12.33 1.74 10.20
CA TYR A 116 -11.88 0.56 9.49
C TYR A 116 -13.02 -0.45 9.43
N GLU A 117 -13.62 -0.58 8.25
CA GLU A 117 -14.82 -1.36 7.97
C GLU A 117 -14.65 -2.00 6.57
N ASP A 118 -15.03 -3.27 6.40
CA ASP A 118 -14.92 -4.00 5.12
C ASP A 118 -13.51 -3.90 4.45
N GLU A 119 -12.45 -4.01 5.26
CA GLU A 119 -11.05 -3.86 4.84
C GLU A 119 -10.69 -2.49 4.23
N ILE A 120 -11.56 -1.50 4.39
CA ILE A 120 -11.33 -0.10 4.01
C ILE A 120 -11.03 0.72 5.24
N ALA A 121 -9.82 1.29 5.29
CA ALA A 121 -9.49 2.31 6.27
C ALA A 121 -9.80 3.69 5.68
N SER A 122 -10.40 4.56 6.49
CA SER A 122 -10.70 5.94 6.11
C SER A 122 -10.45 6.93 7.24
N VAL A 123 -10.19 8.17 6.87
CA VAL A 123 -10.24 9.35 7.76
C VAL A 123 -11.16 10.35 7.08
N SER A 124 -12.30 10.62 7.67
CA SER A 124 -13.34 11.47 7.07
C SER A 124 -14.11 12.26 8.12
N CYS A 125 -14.82 13.30 7.67
CA CYS A 125 -15.76 14.05 8.51
C CYS A 125 -17.21 13.61 8.26
N ASP A 126 -18.11 13.97 9.18
CA ASP A 126 -19.54 13.62 9.10
C ASP A 126 -20.27 14.23 7.88
N GLU A 127 -19.69 15.25 7.25
CA GLU A 127 -20.21 15.85 6.00
C GLU A 127 -19.85 15.03 4.74
N GLY A 128 -19.11 13.91 4.89
CA GLY A 128 -18.78 12.99 3.80
C GLY A 128 -17.51 13.31 3.01
N HIS A 129 -16.67 14.25 3.46
CA HIS A 129 -15.34 14.47 2.88
C HIS A 129 -14.36 13.41 3.37
N ASP A 130 -13.87 12.58 2.45
CA ASP A 130 -12.85 11.56 2.70
C ASP A 130 -11.45 12.17 2.52
N MET A 131 -10.74 12.42 3.62
CA MET A 131 -9.36 12.93 3.58
C MET A 131 -8.37 11.85 3.12
N LEU A 132 -8.57 10.63 3.61
CA LEU A 132 -7.84 9.44 3.20
C LEU A 132 -8.80 8.27 3.16
N LYS A 133 -8.72 7.43 2.13
CA LYS A 133 -9.52 6.23 2.01
C LYS A 133 -8.88 5.23 1.07
N THR A 134 -8.59 4.03 1.56
CA THR A 134 -8.08 2.96 0.70
C THR A 134 -8.28 1.59 1.33
N GLY A 135 -8.17 0.54 0.51
CA GLY A 135 -8.15 -0.83 0.98
C GLY A 135 -6.83 -1.15 1.65
N VAL A 136 -6.89 -1.74 2.83
CA VAL A 136 -5.73 -1.99 3.69
C VAL A 136 -5.81 -3.40 4.27
N PRO A 137 -4.76 -4.23 4.14
CA PRO A 137 -4.75 -5.54 4.77
C PRO A 137 -4.81 -5.44 6.31
N PRO A 138 -5.65 -6.23 7.01
CA PRO A 138 -5.77 -6.18 8.47
C PRO A 138 -4.47 -6.50 9.19
N GLY A 139 -3.57 -7.27 8.56
CA GLY A 139 -2.26 -7.60 9.09
C GLY A 139 -1.37 -6.40 9.43
N ILE A 140 -1.64 -5.21 8.87
CA ILE A 140 -0.89 -4.00 9.26
C ILE A 140 -1.21 -3.56 10.70
N PHE A 141 -2.39 -3.92 11.20
CA PHE A 141 -2.92 -3.59 12.52
C PHE A 141 -2.69 -4.68 13.56
N ALA A 142 -2.37 -5.90 13.13
CA ALA A 142 -2.18 -7.05 14.01
C ALA A 142 -1.18 -6.76 15.15
N GLY A 143 -1.63 -6.96 16.40
CA GLY A 143 -0.82 -6.78 17.61
C GLY A 143 -0.53 -5.33 17.99
N ARG A 144 -1.31 -4.37 17.46
CA ARG A 144 -1.22 -2.95 17.79
C ARG A 144 -2.44 -2.50 18.60
N ASP A 145 -2.27 -1.44 19.38
CA ASP A 145 -3.36 -0.83 20.13
C ASP A 145 -4.25 0.02 19.20
N ASP A 146 -5.57 -0.01 19.44
CA ASP A 146 -6.58 0.66 18.62
C ASP A 146 -6.30 2.17 18.47
N GLU A 147 -5.88 2.84 19.54
CA GLU A 147 -5.55 4.27 19.53
C GLU A 147 -4.42 4.62 18.54
N THR A 148 -3.61 3.64 18.14
CA THR A 148 -2.49 3.84 17.20
C THR A 148 -2.86 3.60 15.74
N LEU A 149 -4.02 3.00 15.46
CA LEU A 149 -4.43 2.58 14.12
C LEU A 149 -4.45 3.73 13.11
N PRO A 150 -4.97 4.94 13.41
CA PRO A 150 -4.96 6.04 12.46
C PRO A 150 -3.53 6.41 12.01
N ARG A 151 -2.59 6.43 12.95
CA ARG A 151 -1.17 6.72 12.66
C ARG A 151 -0.50 5.58 11.89
N VAL A 152 -0.91 4.34 12.10
CA VAL A 152 -0.41 3.17 11.35
C VAL A 152 -0.90 3.24 9.90
N PHE A 153 -2.19 3.51 9.71
CA PHE A 153 -2.83 3.68 8.42
C PHE A 153 -2.18 4.80 7.60
N GLU A 154 -1.96 5.95 8.23
CA GLU A 154 -1.33 7.11 7.61
C GLU A 154 0.07 6.79 7.06
N ARG A 155 0.92 6.16 7.89
CA ARG A 155 2.26 5.74 7.48
C ARG A 155 2.22 4.72 6.34
N TYR A 156 1.25 3.80 6.38
CA TYR A 156 1.06 2.81 5.33
C TYR A 156 0.72 3.48 3.99
N ILE A 157 -0.25 4.41 3.97
CA ILE A 157 -0.62 5.16 2.76
C ILE A 157 0.56 5.96 2.23
N ARG A 158 1.29 6.69 3.08
CA ARG A 158 2.47 7.45 2.62
C ARG A 158 3.47 6.54 1.91
N ARG A 159 3.78 5.39 2.52
CA ARG A 159 4.73 4.45 1.95
C ARG A 159 4.22 3.83 0.66
N GLN A 160 2.92 3.54 0.57
CA GLN A 160 2.28 3.06 -0.64
C GLN A 160 2.37 4.10 -1.78
N SER A 161 2.13 5.38 -1.47
CA SER A 161 2.24 6.48 -2.42
C SER A 161 3.69 6.64 -2.94
N GLU A 162 4.68 6.66 -2.04
CA GLU A 162 6.11 6.69 -2.39
C GLU A 162 6.51 5.52 -3.31
N TRP A 163 6.06 4.31 -2.96
CA TRP A 163 6.34 3.09 -3.71
C TRP A 163 5.74 3.15 -5.12
N THR A 164 4.51 3.69 -5.22
CA THR A 164 3.79 3.88 -6.48
C THR A 164 4.47 4.92 -7.38
N LYS A 165 4.86 6.07 -6.82
CA LYS A 165 5.61 7.13 -7.52
C LYS A 165 6.99 6.66 -7.97
N SER A 166 7.58 5.70 -7.27
CA SER A 166 8.85 5.08 -7.65
C SER A 166 8.75 4.08 -8.81
N GLY A 167 7.56 3.92 -9.42
CA GLY A 167 7.38 3.05 -10.59
C GLY A 167 6.93 1.62 -10.27
N PHE A 168 6.43 1.36 -9.05
CA PHE A 168 6.07 0.00 -8.63
C PHE A 168 4.63 -0.06 -8.11
N CYS A 169 3.83 -1.00 -8.61
CA CYS A 169 2.47 -1.24 -8.14
C CYS A 169 2.46 -1.91 -6.75
N PRO A 170 1.69 -1.41 -5.77
CA PRO A 170 1.59 -2.01 -4.44
C PRO A 170 1.05 -3.46 -4.45
N ASN A 171 0.14 -3.80 -5.36
CA ASN A 171 -0.43 -5.14 -5.46
C ASN A 171 0.50 -6.15 -6.15
N CYS A 172 0.99 -5.82 -7.35
CA CYS A 172 1.69 -6.80 -8.20
C CYS A 172 3.17 -6.47 -8.48
N SER A 173 3.69 -5.38 -7.91
CA SER A 173 5.04 -4.85 -8.16
C SER A 173 5.36 -4.60 -9.64
N GLY A 174 4.34 -4.44 -10.48
CA GLY A 174 4.48 -4.09 -11.90
C GLY A 174 4.76 -2.60 -12.11
N PRO A 175 5.19 -2.21 -13.33
CA PRO A 175 5.43 -0.81 -13.65
C PRO A 175 4.16 0.03 -13.51
N THR A 176 4.32 1.26 -13.04
CA THR A 176 3.25 2.25 -12.91
C THR A 176 3.54 3.45 -13.80
N SER A 177 2.50 3.95 -14.46
CA SER A 177 2.49 5.23 -15.16
C SER A 177 1.65 6.23 -14.36
N ALA A 178 1.85 7.52 -14.58
CA ALA A 178 1.09 8.59 -13.96
C ALA A 178 0.46 9.48 -15.03
N GLN A 179 -0.74 9.99 -14.75
CA GLN A 179 -1.41 10.98 -15.56
C GLN A 179 -2.05 12.04 -14.66
N VAL A 180 -1.76 13.31 -14.91
CA VAL A 180 -2.35 14.45 -14.22
C VAL A 180 -3.50 15.00 -15.07
N GLY A 181 -4.64 15.27 -14.45
CA GLY A 181 -5.81 15.81 -15.14
C GLY A 181 -6.94 16.20 -14.20
N GLU A 182 -8.05 16.62 -14.79
CA GLU A 182 -9.30 16.82 -14.05
C GLU A 182 -9.83 15.47 -13.55
N SER A 183 -10.40 15.48 -12.35
CA SER A 183 -10.95 14.28 -11.74
C SER A 183 -12.33 13.93 -12.30
N GLU A 184 -12.52 12.70 -12.78
CA GLU A 184 -13.85 12.14 -13.07
C GLU A 184 -14.43 11.34 -11.88
N LEU A 185 -13.64 11.13 -10.82
CA LEU A 185 -13.93 10.20 -9.72
C LEU A 185 -14.56 10.87 -8.49
N TRP A 186 -14.44 12.18 -8.41
CA TRP A 186 -14.98 13.00 -7.35
C TRP A 186 -16.01 13.86 -8.05
N ASP A 187 -17.21 14.02 -7.49
CA ASP A 187 -18.24 14.96 -8.01
C ASP A 187 -17.80 16.45 -7.86
N ARG A 188 -16.48 16.68 -7.88
CA ARG A 188 -15.75 17.91 -7.63
C ARG A 188 -14.86 18.16 -8.84
N THR A 189 -15.28 19.11 -9.67
CA THR A 189 -14.57 19.58 -10.87
C THR A 189 -13.32 20.42 -10.56
N ASP A 190 -13.08 20.73 -9.28
CA ASP A 190 -12.12 21.77 -8.89
C ASP A 190 -10.76 21.19 -8.46
N TYR A 191 -10.62 19.87 -8.39
CA TYR A 191 -9.37 19.21 -8.01
C TYR A 191 -8.60 18.70 -9.22
N THR A 192 -7.31 19.05 -9.27
CA THR A 192 -6.36 18.43 -10.19
C THR A 192 -5.83 17.16 -9.53
N VAL A 193 -6.08 16.01 -10.16
CA VAL A 193 -5.76 14.69 -9.62
C VAL A 193 -4.64 14.07 -10.44
N VAL A 194 -3.72 13.41 -9.73
CA VAL A 194 -2.81 12.45 -10.35
C VAL A 194 -3.38 11.04 -10.21
N THR A 195 -3.48 10.35 -11.34
CA THR A 195 -3.86 8.94 -11.42
C THR A 195 -2.64 8.11 -11.77
N PHE A 196 -2.24 7.23 -10.86
CA PHE A 196 -1.24 6.22 -11.12
C PHE A 196 -1.92 4.93 -11.59
N THR A 197 -1.49 4.37 -12.72
CA THR A 197 -2.05 3.13 -13.28
C THR A 197 -0.96 2.07 -13.40
N CYS A 198 -1.21 0.88 -12.87
CA CYS A 198 -0.33 -0.25 -13.11
C CYS A 198 -0.55 -0.82 -14.52
N GLU A 199 0.50 -0.83 -15.35
CA GLU A 199 0.43 -1.33 -16.73
C GLU A 199 0.25 -2.86 -16.80
N ARG A 200 0.50 -3.57 -15.69
CA ARG A 200 0.37 -5.03 -15.60
C ARG A 200 -1.03 -5.47 -15.16
N CYS A 201 -1.48 -4.97 -14.01
CA CYS A 201 -2.73 -5.44 -13.39
C CYS A 201 -3.90 -4.45 -13.50
N GLY A 202 -3.66 -3.23 -13.98
CA GLY A 202 -4.70 -2.21 -14.15
C GLY A 202 -5.15 -1.54 -12.85
N GLN A 203 -4.57 -1.88 -11.69
CA GLN A 203 -4.87 -1.18 -10.44
C GLN A 203 -4.54 0.31 -10.57
N THR A 204 -5.45 1.15 -10.09
CA THR A 204 -5.28 2.60 -10.02
C THR A 204 -5.10 3.07 -8.58
N LEU A 205 -4.32 4.15 -8.42
CA LEU A 205 -4.23 4.95 -7.20
C LEU A 205 -4.45 6.41 -7.60
N HIS A 206 -5.31 7.11 -6.87
CA HIS A 206 -5.61 8.51 -7.12
C HIS A 206 -5.12 9.35 -5.95
N SER A 207 -4.61 10.54 -6.24
CA SER A 207 -4.23 11.52 -5.23
C SER A 207 -4.51 12.91 -5.78
N ASP A 208 -4.91 13.82 -4.90
CA ASP A 208 -4.76 15.25 -5.19
C ASP A 208 -3.29 15.55 -5.54
N VAL A 209 -3.07 16.46 -6.49
CA VAL A 209 -1.72 16.79 -6.99
C VAL A 209 -0.85 17.43 -5.91
N ALA A 210 -1.41 18.23 -5.01
CA ALA A 210 -0.67 18.84 -3.91
C ALA A 210 -0.27 17.79 -2.88
N ALA A 211 -1.20 16.89 -2.51
CA ALA A 211 -0.90 15.76 -1.62
C ALA A 211 0.16 14.82 -2.21
N ALA A 212 0.17 14.62 -3.53
CA ALA A 212 1.17 13.79 -4.20
C ALA A 212 2.59 14.37 -4.17
N LEU A 213 2.73 15.69 -3.96
CA LEU A 213 4.02 16.41 -3.91
C LEU A 213 4.62 16.49 -2.50
N LEU A 214 3.93 16.04 -1.45
CA LEU A 214 4.36 16.16 -0.04
C LEU A 214 5.75 15.59 0.27
N ASP A 215 6.21 14.58 -0.48
CA ASP A 215 7.53 13.98 -0.30
C ASP A 215 8.63 14.57 -1.21
N HIS A 216 8.27 15.54 -2.08
CA HIS A 216 9.21 16.18 -2.99
C HIS A 216 10.29 16.93 -2.20
N PRO A 217 11.59 16.75 -2.53
CA PRO A 217 12.69 17.30 -1.73
C PRO A 217 12.59 18.81 -1.48
N ASP A 218 12.20 19.59 -2.50
CA ASP A 218 12.05 21.04 -2.37
C ASP A 218 10.93 21.47 -1.42
N LEU A 219 9.78 20.77 -1.44
CA LEU A 219 8.67 21.06 -0.53
C LEU A 219 9.03 20.66 0.90
N VAL A 220 9.69 19.51 1.07
CA VAL A 220 10.17 19.06 2.38
C VAL A 220 11.19 20.04 2.97
N ALA A 221 12.12 20.55 2.14
CA ALA A 221 13.11 21.53 2.56
C ALA A 221 12.43 22.85 2.97
N PHE A 222 11.56 23.39 2.11
CA PHE A 222 10.76 24.58 2.38
C PHE A 222 9.98 24.44 3.70
N ALA A 223 9.16 23.39 3.85
CA ALA A 223 8.36 23.21 5.05
C ALA A 223 9.21 23.07 6.32
N ARG A 224 10.38 22.42 6.24
CA ARG A 224 11.30 22.29 7.35
C ARG A 224 11.92 23.63 7.78
N GLU A 225 12.20 24.54 6.84
CA GLU A 225 12.68 25.90 7.14
C GLU A 225 11.64 26.69 7.95
N HIS A 226 10.35 26.39 7.76
CA HIS A 226 9.22 26.93 8.51
C HIS A 226 8.80 26.09 9.74
N GLY A 227 9.63 25.12 10.15
CA GLY A 227 9.37 24.30 11.34
C GLY A 227 8.29 23.23 11.18
N VAL A 228 7.84 22.95 9.95
CA VAL A 228 6.85 21.91 9.64
C VAL A 228 7.53 20.62 9.18
N GLY A 229 7.32 19.54 9.92
CA GLY A 229 7.79 18.20 9.56
C GLY A 229 6.80 17.46 8.65
N VAL A 230 6.84 17.70 7.34
CA VAL A 230 5.85 17.13 6.39
C VAL A 230 5.79 15.60 6.41
N ARG A 231 6.90 14.93 6.74
CA ARG A 231 6.99 13.47 6.79
C ARG A 231 6.54 12.90 8.14
N GLU A 232 6.53 13.72 9.18
CA GLU A 232 6.23 13.34 10.55
C GLU A 232 4.80 13.70 10.96
N THR A 233 4.23 14.75 10.36
CA THR A 233 2.87 15.23 10.59
C THR A 233 1.88 14.46 9.72
N PRO A 234 0.72 14.00 10.24
CA PRO A 234 -0.30 13.32 9.46
C PRO A 234 -0.82 14.17 8.31
N ILE A 235 -1.15 13.53 7.19
CA ILE A 235 -1.64 14.22 5.99
C ILE A 235 -2.82 15.16 6.33
N TRP A 236 -3.76 14.73 7.17
CA TRP A 236 -4.93 15.52 7.55
C TRP A 236 -4.64 16.66 8.54
N GLU A 237 -3.45 16.71 9.15
CA GLU A 237 -3.00 17.81 10.01
C GLU A 237 -2.16 18.85 9.23
N LEU A 238 -1.81 18.58 7.97
CA LEU A 238 -1.01 19.48 7.14
C LEU A 238 -1.86 20.60 6.55
N THR A 239 -1.98 21.71 7.28
CA THR A 239 -2.74 22.90 6.82
C THR A 239 -2.23 23.48 5.50
N LEU A 240 -0.95 23.29 5.16
CA LEU A 240 -0.40 23.70 3.87
C LEU A 240 -1.10 23.05 2.66
N LEU A 241 -1.81 21.94 2.85
CA LEU A 241 -2.64 21.33 1.81
C LEU A 241 -3.99 22.05 1.65
N HIS A 242 -4.54 22.61 2.73
CA HIS A 242 -5.75 23.43 2.67
C HIS A 242 -5.51 24.72 1.89
N ASP A 243 -4.36 25.36 2.15
CA ASP A 243 -3.99 26.64 1.53
C ASP A 243 -3.28 26.49 0.17
N ALA A 244 -3.15 25.26 -0.32
CA ALA A 244 -2.49 24.98 -1.59
C ALA A 244 -3.37 25.43 -2.76
N GLU A 245 -2.81 26.28 -3.63
CA GLU A 245 -3.49 26.72 -4.84
C GLU A 245 -2.93 25.99 -6.06
N THR A 246 -3.82 25.41 -6.86
CA THR A 246 -3.44 24.76 -8.12
C THR A 246 -3.94 25.56 -9.31
N THR A 247 -3.04 25.84 -10.26
CA THR A 247 -3.37 26.46 -11.55
C THR A 247 -2.95 25.55 -12.70
N VAL A 248 -3.76 25.46 -13.74
CA VAL A 248 -3.53 24.56 -14.88
C VAL A 248 -3.39 25.34 -16.19
N THR A 249 -2.36 25.03 -16.97
CA THR A 249 -2.27 25.37 -18.40
C THR A 249 -2.44 24.11 -19.23
N THR A 250 -3.00 24.20 -20.43
CA THR A 250 -3.35 23.02 -21.25
C THR A 250 -2.44 22.78 -22.46
N ASP A 251 -1.70 23.79 -22.93
CA ASP A 251 -0.78 23.67 -24.08
C ASP A 251 0.53 24.44 -23.86
N PRO A 252 1.61 23.77 -23.40
CA PRO A 252 1.64 22.40 -22.91
C PRO A 252 0.89 22.24 -21.57
N PHE A 253 0.44 21.02 -21.25
CA PHE A 253 -0.18 20.75 -19.96
C PHE A 253 0.81 21.00 -18.82
N ARG A 254 0.45 21.88 -17.86
CA ARG A 254 1.21 22.11 -16.63
C ARG A 254 0.23 22.34 -15.48
N ALA A 255 0.47 21.71 -14.33
CA ALA A 255 -0.19 22.05 -13.08
C ALA A 255 0.84 22.67 -12.14
N ALA A 256 0.65 23.95 -11.79
CA ALA A 256 1.47 24.67 -10.83
C ALA A 256 0.77 24.68 -9.48
N VAL A 257 1.39 24.07 -8.48
CA VAL A 257 0.89 23.95 -7.11
C VAL A 257 1.70 24.87 -6.21
N THR A 258 1.04 25.86 -5.62
CA THR A 258 1.66 26.86 -4.73
C THR A 258 1.33 26.54 -3.28
N PHE A 259 2.35 26.24 -2.49
CA PHE A 259 2.27 26.01 -1.05
C PHE A 259 2.67 27.28 -0.29
N ARG A 260 1.98 27.59 0.82
CA ARG A 260 2.21 28.80 1.60
C ARG A 260 2.48 28.47 3.06
N LEU A 261 3.54 29.06 3.62
CA LEU A 261 3.89 28.96 5.04
C LEU A 261 4.47 30.29 5.51
N ASP A 262 3.90 30.84 6.59
CA ASP A 262 4.32 32.12 7.20
C ASP A 262 4.46 33.32 6.24
N GLY A 263 3.71 33.31 5.13
CA GLY A 263 3.75 34.35 4.10
C GLY A 263 4.80 34.14 3.01
N ASP A 264 5.65 33.13 3.13
CA ASP A 264 6.51 32.65 2.06
C ASP A 264 5.76 31.63 1.21
N GLU A 265 6.14 31.53 -0.07
CA GLU A 265 5.51 30.66 -1.05
C GLU A 265 6.54 29.72 -1.69
N ARG A 266 6.11 28.51 -2.01
CA ARG A 266 6.88 27.56 -2.82
C ARG A 266 5.97 26.92 -3.86
N THR A 267 6.34 27.08 -5.13
CA THR A 267 5.56 26.58 -6.25
C THR A 267 6.31 25.44 -6.94
N LEU A 268 5.62 24.32 -7.12
CA LEU A 268 6.11 23.16 -7.87
C LEU A 268 5.23 23.01 -9.11
N VAL A 269 5.86 22.89 -10.28
CA VAL A 269 5.15 22.71 -11.55
C VAL A 269 5.35 21.28 -12.03
N VAL A 270 4.25 20.56 -12.24
CA VAL A 270 4.25 19.22 -12.83
C VAL A 270 3.71 19.22 -14.26
N ASP A 271 4.23 18.32 -15.09
CA ASP A 271 3.67 18.01 -16.40
C ASP A 271 2.56 16.93 -16.34
N GLU A 272 1.99 16.56 -17.49
CA GLU A 272 0.92 15.56 -17.60
C GLU A 272 1.35 14.19 -17.06
N ALA A 273 2.65 13.86 -17.11
CA ALA A 273 3.20 12.60 -16.62
C ALA A 273 3.60 12.67 -15.12
N PHE A 274 3.16 13.71 -14.41
CA PHE A 274 3.49 13.98 -13.01
C PHE A 274 5.01 14.14 -12.75
N SER A 275 5.76 14.62 -13.73
CA SER A 275 7.17 14.99 -13.55
C SER A 275 7.27 16.44 -13.10
N VAL A 276 8.00 16.72 -12.02
CA VAL A 276 8.30 18.09 -11.61
C VAL A 276 9.28 18.71 -12.61
N VAL A 277 8.82 19.73 -13.33
CA VAL A 277 9.57 20.39 -14.41
C VAL A 277 10.10 21.77 -14.03
N ASP A 278 9.56 22.38 -12.97
CA ASP A 278 10.01 23.66 -12.45
C ASP A 278 9.71 23.77 -10.94
N VAL A 279 10.55 24.54 -10.24
CA VAL A 279 10.40 24.84 -8.81
C VAL A 279 10.82 26.29 -8.57
N THR A 280 9.92 27.08 -7.99
CA THR A 280 10.14 28.51 -7.67
C THR A 280 9.73 28.87 -6.26
#